data_AF-A0A353H0M9-F1
#
_entry.id   AF-A0A353H0M9-F1
#
_cell.length_a   1.000
_cell.length_b   1.000
_cell.length_c   1.000
_cell.angle_alpha   90.00
_cell.angle_beta   90.00
_cell.angle_gamma   90.00
#
_symmetry.space_group_name_H-M   'P 1'
#
loop_
_entity.id
_entity.type
_entity.pdbx_description
1 polymer ?
#
loop_
_entity_poly.entity_id
_entity_poly.type
_entity_poly.pdbx_seq_one_letter_code
_entity_poly.pdbx_strand_id
1 'polypeptide(L)'
;MTFCVLAALIHPAAAQSPDSQTTDSVYVTETGHWIWGEFLKTYNSVSDPLLYFGYPITDDFTDPVTHQHVQYFQKARFDLVDSENGPQVKIAPLGTLLHENGVPLADIPNEGPTCRAFNSGYSVCYAFLQFYDAYDGSSHFGNPASSLEVVNGRYVQYFEFARMEWWPEKPAGQRVILSDLGRIYFDQVVADPQLLKSSPPANIAGNLLKPQVRVFARNALIGSGDQQVIYVVVQDQYFRAMTKSQVGVTLKYPDETQEFYRLPETNEFGISQFSFTVPEYKVKSV
;
A
#
# COMPACT_ATOMS: atom_id res chain seq x y z
N MET A 1 -61.11 -51.06 11.27
CA MET A 1 -60.20 -50.10 11.94
C MET A 1 -59.32 -49.54 10.84
N THR A 2 -59.71 -48.40 10.29
CA THR A 2 -59.15 -47.82 9.06
C THR A 2 -58.42 -46.54 9.46
N PHE A 3 -57.10 -46.54 9.37
CA PHE A 3 -56.27 -45.37 9.64
C PHE A 3 -56.01 -44.60 8.34
N CYS A 4 -56.37 -43.32 8.35
CA CYS A 4 -56.11 -42.35 7.29
C CYS A 4 -54.77 -41.66 7.60
N VAL A 5 -53.80 -41.72 6.69
CA VAL A 5 -52.50 -41.03 6.83
C VAL A 5 -52.54 -39.77 5.99
N LEU A 6 -52.49 -38.60 6.64
CA LEU A 6 -52.22 -37.33 5.97
C LEU A 6 -50.71 -37.21 5.72
N ALA A 7 -50.31 -37.10 4.46
CA ALA A 7 -48.97 -36.71 4.06
C ALA A 7 -48.96 -35.21 3.76
N ALA A 8 -48.20 -34.44 4.55
CA ALA A 8 -47.94 -33.03 4.29
C ALA A 8 -46.69 -32.90 3.39
N LEU A 9 -46.87 -32.41 2.17
CA LEU A 9 -45.80 -32.08 1.23
C LEU A 9 -45.33 -30.65 1.48
N ILE A 10 -44.15 -30.50 2.08
CA ILE A 10 -43.45 -29.21 2.20
C ILE A 10 -42.72 -28.98 0.89
N HIS A 11 -43.13 -27.96 0.12
CA HIS A 11 -42.38 -27.52 -1.05
C HIS A 11 -41.16 -26.73 -0.58
N PRO A 12 -39.93 -27.07 -1.01
CA PRO A 12 -38.80 -26.18 -0.80
C PRO A 12 -39.04 -24.91 -1.61
N ALA A 13 -39.15 -23.77 -0.93
CA ALA A 13 -39.08 -22.47 -1.55
C ALA A 13 -37.73 -22.38 -2.30
N ALA A 14 -37.78 -22.08 -3.59
CA ALA A 14 -36.59 -21.77 -4.36
C ALA A 14 -35.87 -20.61 -3.66
N ALA A 15 -34.67 -20.87 -3.15
CA ALA A 15 -33.77 -19.83 -2.70
C ALA A 15 -33.46 -18.97 -3.94
N GLN A 16 -34.07 -17.79 -4.00
CA GLN A 16 -33.57 -16.73 -4.86
C GLN A 16 -32.17 -16.43 -4.36
N SER A 17 -31.16 -16.79 -5.16
CA SER A 17 -29.82 -16.26 -5.00
C SER A 17 -29.96 -14.74 -4.90
N PRO A 18 -29.49 -14.08 -3.84
CA PRO A 18 -29.40 -12.64 -3.87
C PRO A 18 -28.51 -12.29 -5.06
N ASP A 19 -29.02 -11.47 -5.97
CA ASP A 19 -28.19 -10.83 -6.99
C ASP A 19 -26.92 -10.33 -6.30
N SER A 20 -25.77 -10.74 -6.83
CA SER A 20 -24.47 -10.20 -6.48
C SER A 20 -24.57 -8.69 -6.64
N GLN A 21 -24.83 -7.97 -5.55
CA GLN A 21 -24.62 -6.54 -5.50
C GLN A 21 -23.13 -6.34 -5.72
N THR A 22 -22.74 -6.06 -6.97
CA THR A 22 -21.42 -5.52 -7.27
C THR A 22 -21.29 -4.30 -6.38
N THR A 23 -20.46 -4.43 -5.36
CA THR A 23 -20.27 -3.35 -4.41
C THR A 23 -19.55 -2.26 -5.18
N ASP A 24 -20.16 -1.07 -5.29
CA ASP A 24 -19.58 0.06 -6.03
C ASP A 24 -18.32 0.62 -5.36
N SER A 25 -17.87 0.00 -4.26
CA SER A 25 -16.65 0.35 -3.53
C SER A 25 -16.02 -0.87 -2.88
N VAL A 26 -14.68 -0.82 -2.73
CA VAL A 26 -13.88 -1.81 -2.00
C VAL A 26 -12.94 -1.08 -1.06
N TYR A 27 -12.92 -1.53 0.19
CA TYR A 27 -11.94 -1.12 1.19
C TYR A 27 -10.73 -2.05 1.14
N VAL A 28 -9.53 -1.49 0.95
CA VAL A 28 -8.28 -2.24 0.91
C VAL A 28 -7.63 -2.18 2.29
N THR A 29 -7.65 -3.30 3.01
CA THR A 29 -7.14 -3.39 4.39
C THR A 29 -5.62 -3.23 4.50
N GLU A 30 -4.90 -3.48 3.42
CA GLU A 30 -3.43 -3.44 3.40
C GLU A 30 -2.91 -2.01 3.45
N THR A 31 -3.67 -1.06 2.91
CA THR A 31 -3.30 0.36 2.85
C THR A 31 -4.32 1.28 3.53
N GLY A 32 -5.51 0.78 3.81
CA GLY A 32 -6.59 1.52 4.45
C GLY A 32 -7.31 2.51 3.53
N HIS A 33 -7.15 2.37 2.22
CA HIS A 33 -7.79 3.22 1.20
C HIS A 33 -9.00 2.55 0.56
N TRP A 34 -9.87 3.37 -0.02
CA TRP A 34 -11.03 2.93 -0.78
C TRP A 34 -10.78 3.04 -2.28
N ILE A 35 -11.37 2.14 -3.04
CA ILE A 35 -11.49 2.24 -4.50
C ILE A 35 -12.96 2.12 -4.83
N TRP A 36 -13.52 3.03 -5.63
CA TRP A 36 -14.95 3.01 -5.97
C TRP A 36 -15.28 3.43 -7.39
N GLY A 37 -16.53 3.21 -7.80
CA GLY A 37 -17.08 3.65 -9.08
C GLY A 37 -16.23 3.21 -10.29
N GLU A 38 -15.97 4.15 -11.20
CA GLU A 38 -15.17 3.88 -12.40
C GLU A 38 -13.70 3.51 -12.10
N PHE A 39 -13.14 3.97 -10.97
CA PHE A 39 -11.81 3.54 -10.52
C PHE A 39 -11.81 2.06 -10.16
N LEU A 40 -12.81 1.58 -9.42
CA LEU A 40 -12.91 0.16 -9.04
C LEU A 40 -13.18 -0.73 -10.25
N LYS A 41 -14.05 -0.30 -11.15
CA LYS A 41 -14.32 -0.99 -12.41
C LYS A 41 -13.05 -1.13 -13.26
N THR A 42 -12.25 -0.08 -13.34
CA THR A 42 -10.98 -0.09 -14.08
C THR A 42 -9.94 -0.94 -13.39
N TYR A 43 -9.83 -0.84 -12.06
CA TYR A 43 -8.93 -1.66 -11.25
C TYR A 43 -9.20 -3.16 -11.47
N ASN A 44 -10.47 -3.55 -11.48
CA ASN A 44 -10.91 -4.94 -11.71
C ASN A 44 -10.97 -5.36 -13.20
N SER A 45 -10.59 -4.49 -14.13
CA SER A 45 -10.64 -4.79 -15.57
C SER A 45 -9.52 -5.72 -16.05
N VAL A 46 -8.52 -5.97 -15.18
CA VAL A 46 -7.37 -6.84 -15.46
C VAL A 46 -7.41 -8.07 -14.57
N SER A 47 -6.75 -9.14 -15.01
CA SER A 47 -6.72 -10.42 -14.28
C SER A 47 -5.96 -10.37 -12.95
N ASP A 48 -4.94 -9.52 -12.85
CA ASP A 48 -4.14 -9.33 -11.64
C ASP A 48 -3.90 -7.82 -11.38
N PRO A 49 -4.86 -7.14 -10.74
CA PRO A 49 -4.75 -5.71 -10.47
C PRO A 49 -3.55 -5.34 -9.59
N LEU A 50 -3.12 -6.25 -8.69
CA LEU A 50 -1.97 -6.02 -7.82
C LEU A 50 -0.65 -6.04 -8.59
N LEU A 51 -0.53 -6.91 -9.59
CA LEU A 51 0.62 -6.90 -10.48
C LEU A 51 0.72 -5.59 -11.27
N TYR A 52 -0.37 -5.18 -11.93
CA TYR A 52 -0.35 -4.06 -12.87
C TYR A 52 -0.41 -2.69 -12.20
N PHE A 53 -1.23 -2.54 -11.15
CA PHE A 53 -1.50 -1.26 -10.50
C PHE A 53 -0.97 -1.22 -9.06
N GLY A 54 -0.96 -2.37 -8.38
CA GLY A 54 -0.62 -2.47 -6.95
C GLY A 54 -1.73 -1.91 -6.06
N TYR A 55 -1.49 -1.84 -4.76
CA TYR A 55 -2.48 -1.33 -3.82
C TYR A 55 -2.72 0.18 -4.01
N PRO A 56 -3.94 0.70 -3.71
CA PRO A 56 -4.19 2.14 -3.62
C PRO A 56 -3.33 2.75 -2.53
N ILE A 57 -2.71 3.89 -2.83
CA ILE A 57 -1.91 4.68 -1.88
C ILE A 57 -2.57 6.01 -1.50
N THR A 58 -3.70 6.32 -2.14
CA THR A 58 -4.60 7.43 -1.81
C THR A 58 -6.05 6.95 -1.95
N ASP A 59 -6.99 7.69 -1.35
CA ASP A 59 -8.36 7.73 -1.87
C ASP A 59 -8.39 8.61 -3.15
N ASP A 60 -9.53 8.75 -3.83
CA ASP A 60 -9.63 9.67 -4.97
C ASP A 60 -9.70 11.14 -4.52
N PHE A 61 -9.07 12.03 -5.30
CA PHE A 61 -9.01 13.46 -5.01
C PHE A 61 -8.76 14.28 -6.28
N THR A 62 -9.02 15.58 -6.24
CA THR A 62 -8.61 16.47 -7.34
C THR A 62 -7.12 16.76 -7.23
N ASP A 63 -6.33 16.29 -8.20
CA ASP A 63 -4.88 16.49 -8.25
C ASP A 63 -4.56 17.99 -8.31
N PRO A 64 -3.75 18.54 -7.39
CA PRO A 64 -3.45 19.97 -7.37
C PRO A 64 -2.60 20.43 -8.56
N VAL A 65 -1.91 19.50 -9.25
CA VAL A 65 -1.04 19.77 -10.40
C VAL A 65 -1.80 19.58 -11.70
N THR A 66 -2.51 18.46 -11.86
CA THR A 66 -3.19 18.14 -13.13
C THR A 66 -4.63 18.64 -13.19
N HIS A 67 -5.21 19.03 -12.04
CA HIS A 67 -6.62 19.41 -11.87
C HIS A 67 -7.64 18.35 -12.28
N GLN A 68 -7.20 17.11 -12.55
CA GLN A 68 -8.06 15.98 -12.83
C GLN A 68 -8.49 15.31 -11.53
N HIS A 69 -9.63 14.64 -11.56
CA HIS A 69 -10.03 13.77 -10.47
C HIS A 69 -9.27 12.46 -10.61
N VAL A 70 -8.39 12.15 -9.65
CA VAL A 70 -7.44 11.04 -9.77
C VAL A 70 -7.46 10.14 -8.55
N GLN A 71 -6.94 8.93 -8.73
CA GLN A 71 -6.51 8.07 -7.64
C GLN A 71 -5.12 7.51 -7.93
N TYR A 72 -4.25 7.48 -6.92
CA TYR A 72 -2.93 6.91 -7.02
C TYR A 72 -2.90 5.49 -6.43
N PHE A 73 -2.23 4.61 -7.16
CA PHE A 73 -1.87 3.26 -6.75
C PHE A 73 -0.35 3.16 -6.66
N GLN A 74 0.18 2.05 -6.14
CA GLN A 74 1.63 1.87 -6.04
C GLN A 74 2.32 2.03 -7.40
N LYS A 75 1.76 1.45 -8.47
CA LYS A 75 2.40 1.39 -9.80
C LYS A 75 1.75 2.27 -10.85
N ALA A 76 0.54 2.75 -10.62
CA ALA A 76 -0.24 3.50 -11.59
C ALA A 76 -0.93 4.74 -10.99
N ARG A 77 -1.31 5.67 -11.86
CA ARG A 77 -2.25 6.75 -11.54
C ARG A 77 -3.43 6.65 -12.50
N PHE A 78 -4.63 6.68 -11.95
CA PHE A 78 -5.87 6.69 -12.72
C PHE A 78 -6.43 8.11 -12.74
N ASP A 79 -6.75 8.59 -13.93
CA ASP A 79 -7.29 9.91 -14.20
C ASP A 79 -8.74 9.74 -14.69
N LEU A 80 -9.72 10.22 -13.92
CA LEU A 80 -11.12 10.25 -14.34
C LEU A 80 -11.33 11.44 -15.27
N VAL A 81 -11.68 11.16 -16.51
CA VAL A 81 -11.88 12.14 -17.56
C VAL A 81 -13.31 12.06 -18.10
N ASP A 82 -13.90 13.22 -18.42
CA ASP A 82 -15.18 13.26 -19.08
C ASP A 82 -15.06 12.82 -20.55
N SER A 83 -16.00 12.02 -21.01
CA SER A 83 -16.13 11.59 -22.41
C SER A 83 -17.58 11.72 -22.90
N GLU A 84 -17.80 11.61 -24.20
CA GLU A 84 -19.15 11.62 -24.80
C GLU A 84 -20.07 10.52 -24.23
N ASN A 85 -19.49 9.42 -23.74
CA ASN A 85 -20.22 8.29 -23.16
C ASN A 85 -20.26 8.34 -21.62
N GLY A 86 -19.93 9.49 -21.02
CA GLY A 86 -19.82 9.69 -19.58
C GLY A 86 -18.37 9.62 -19.06
N PRO A 87 -18.16 9.73 -17.74
CA PRO A 87 -16.84 9.66 -17.13
C PRO A 87 -16.15 8.33 -17.40
N GLN A 88 -14.88 8.37 -17.77
CA GLN A 88 -14.04 7.21 -18.03
C GLN A 88 -12.69 7.38 -17.35
N VAL A 89 -12.11 6.28 -16.86
CA VAL A 89 -10.75 6.30 -16.32
C VAL A 89 -9.75 6.11 -17.45
N LYS A 90 -8.70 6.95 -17.46
CA LYS A 90 -7.49 6.75 -18.24
C LYS A 90 -6.31 6.47 -17.30
N ILE A 91 -5.44 5.56 -17.69
CA ILE A 91 -4.20 5.31 -16.96
C ILE A 91 -3.17 6.33 -17.42
N ALA A 92 -2.55 7.04 -16.48
CA ALA A 92 -1.50 7.99 -16.81
C ALA A 92 -0.24 7.26 -17.32
N PRO A 93 0.42 7.74 -18.39
CA PRO A 93 1.64 7.12 -18.94
C PRO A 93 2.86 7.45 -18.07
N LEU A 94 2.86 6.97 -16.82
CA LEU A 94 3.86 7.32 -15.81
C LEU A 94 5.27 6.90 -16.20
N GLY A 95 5.44 5.85 -17.02
CA GLY A 95 6.77 5.46 -17.47
C GLY A 95 7.36 6.49 -18.44
N THR A 96 6.56 7.01 -19.37
CA THR A 96 6.98 8.13 -20.23
C THR A 96 7.20 9.42 -19.43
N LEU A 97 6.33 9.71 -18.46
CA LEU A 97 6.42 10.95 -17.66
C LEU A 97 7.61 10.98 -16.70
N LEU A 98 8.07 9.82 -16.23
CA LEU A 98 9.18 9.67 -15.27
C LEU A 98 10.51 9.27 -15.92
N HIS A 99 10.53 9.09 -17.25
CA HIS A 99 11.77 8.78 -17.94
C HIS A 99 12.63 10.05 -18.08
N GLU A 100 13.92 9.93 -17.76
CA GLU A 100 14.89 11.02 -17.84
C GLU A 100 15.91 10.72 -18.95
N ASN A 101 16.32 11.76 -19.68
CA ASN A 101 17.37 11.63 -20.69
C ASN A 101 18.76 11.58 -20.06
N GLY A 102 19.71 10.93 -20.74
CA GLY A 102 21.11 10.90 -20.34
C GLY A 102 21.45 9.86 -19.26
N VAL A 103 20.52 8.97 -18.94
CA VAL A 103 20.76 7.81 -18.08
C VAL A 103 21.76 6.86 -18.77
N PRO A 104 22.77 6.31 -18.07
CA PRO A 104 23.71 5.36 -18.64
C PRO A 104 23.01 4.14 -19.23
N LEU A 105 23.36 3.79 -20.47
CA LEU A 105 22.84 2.61 -21.16
C LEU A 105 23.54 1.34 -20.66
N ALA A 106 22.81 0.23 -20.69
CA ALA A 106 23.38 -1.08 -20.45
C ALA A 106 24.26 -1.50 -21.63
N ASP A 107 25.50 -1.92 -21.35
CA ASP A 107 26.41 -2.47 -22.35
C ASP A 107 26.08 -3.94 -22.62
N ILE A 108 24.94 -4.18 -23.28
CA ILE A 108 24.51 -5.50 -23.74
C ILE A 108 23.94 -5.44 -25.16
N PRO A 109 23.98 -6.55 -25.93
CA PRO A 109 23.39 -6.57 -27.26
C PRO A 109 21.89 -6.29 -27.22
N ASN A 110 21.44 -5.32 -28.02
CA ASN A 110 20.05 -4.86 -28.15
C ASN A 110 19.40 -5.27 -29.49
N GLU A 111 20.08 -6.15 -30.24
CA GLU A 111 19.65 -6.70 -31.52
C GLU A 111 19.82 -8.23 -31.53
N GLY A 112 19.14 -8.88 -32.48
CA GLY A 112 19.22 -10.33 -32.68
C GLY A 112 17.97 -11.09 -32.22
N PRO A 113 18.03 -12.44 -32.20
CA PRO A 113 16.83 -13.29 -32.06
C PRO A 113 16.19 -13.22 -30.67
N THR A 114 16.89 -12.71 -29.66
CA THR A 114 16.38 -12.54 -28.29
C THR A 114 15.83 -11.13 -28.04
N CYS A 115 15.68 -10.33 -29.09
CA CYS A 115 15.20 -8.95 -29.06
C CYS A 115 14.03 -8.76 -30.03
N ARG A 116 13.11 -7.88 -29.67
CA ARG A 116 12.04 -7.40 -30.56
C ARG A 116 12.12 -5.89 -30.66
N ALA A 117 12.22 -5.39 -31.90
CA ALA A 117 12.12 -3.98 -32.20
C ALA A 117 10.65 -3.52 -32.21
N PHE A 118 10.38 -2.33 -31.70
CA PHE A 118 9.06 -1.72 -31.67
C PHE A 118 9.00 -0.44 -32.51
N ASN A 119 7.80 -0.06 -32.92
CA ASN A 119 7.57 1.16 -33.71
C ASN A 119 7.97 2.45 -32.97
N SER A 120 8.10 2.40 -31.64
CA SER A 120 8.65 3.51 -30.85
C SER A 120 10.14 3.75 -31.06
N GLY A 121 10.83 2.88 -31.81
CA GLY A 121 12.27 2.99 -32.09
C GLY A 121 13.16 2.28 -31.07
N TYR A 122 12.56 1.66 -30.05
CA TYR A 122 13.30 0.91 -29.03
C TYR A 122 13.11 -0.61 -29.19
N SER A 123 14.10 -1.36 -28.70
CA SER A 123 14.06 -2.81 -28.62
C SER A 123 13.84 -3.29 -27.18
N VAL A 124 13.09 -4.37 -27.02
CA VAL A 124 12.96 -5.08 -25.73
C VAL A 124 13.61 -6.45 -25.90
N CYS A 125 14.48 -6.83 -24.96
CA CYS A 125 15.32 -8.02 -25.08
C CYS A 125 15.25 -8.94 -23.85
N TYR A 126 15.67 -10.19 -24.03
CA TYR A 126 15.91 -11.18 -22.96
C TYR A 126 14.74 -11.33 -21.98
N ALA A 127 15.01 -11.28 -20.68
CA ALA A 127 14.02 -11.49 -19.63
C ALA A 127 12.91 -10.43 -19.65
N PHE A 128 13.21 -9.19 -20.08
CA PHE A 128 12.17 -8.16 -20.22
C PHE A 128 11.24 -8.45 -21.38
N LEU A 129 11.75 -9.00 -22.48
CA LEU A 129 10.90 -9.42 -23.60
C LEU A 129 10.00 -10.60 -23.19
N GLN A 130 10.56 -11.59 -22.49
CA GLN A 130 9.79 -12.72 -21.97
C GLN A 130 8.70 -12.27 -20.99
N PHE A 131 9.02 -11.34 -20.10
CA PHE A 131 8.05 -10.78 -19.16
C PHE A 131 6.97 -9.98 -19.90
N TYR A 132 7.36 -9.14 -20.86
CA TYR A 132 6.42 -8.39 -21.68
C TYR A 132 5.42 -9.31 -22.40
N ASP A 133 5.89 -10.40 -23.01
CA ASP A 133 5.01 -11.33 -23.72
C ASP A 133 4.12 -12.16 -22.77
N ALA A 134 4.66 -12.55 -21.61
CA ALA A 134 3.92 -13.37 -20.64
C ALA A 134 2.76 -12.62 -19.95
N TYR A 135 2.84 -11.29 -19.88
CA TYR A 135 1.90 -10.43 -19.16
C TYR A 135 1.16 -9.45 -20.07
N ASP A 136 0.94 -9.83 -21.34
CA ASP A 136 0.25 -9.01 -22.35
C ASP A 136 0.70 -7.54 -22.35
N GLY A 137 2.01 -7.34 -22.45
CA GLY A 137 2.64 -6.04 -22.29
C GLY A 137 2.16 -4.99 -23.29
N SER A 138 1.69 -5.41 -24.47
CA SER A 138 1.07 -4.50 -25.45
C SER A 138 -0.16 -3.80 -24.89
N SER A 139 -0.97 -4.51 -24.11
CA SER A 139 -2.20 -3.97 -23.53
C SER A 139 -1.94 -3.22 -22.22
N HIS A 140 -0.96 -3.68 -21.42
CA HIS A 140 -0.81 -3.21 -20.03
C HIS A 140 0.41 -2.32 -19.77
N PHE A 141 1.53 -2.53 -20.48
CA PHE A 141 2.75 -1.74 -20.31
C PHE A 141 2.89 -0.67 -21.40
N GLY A 142 2.30 -0.91 -22.56
CA GLY A 142 2.41 -0.07 -23.74
C GLY A 142 3.71 -0.30 -24.51
N ASN A 143 4.07 0.62 -25.38
CA ASN A 143 5.32 0.58 -26.12
C ASN A 143 6.51 0.85 -25.19
N PRO A 144 7.71 0.33 -25.51
CA PRO A 144 8.92 0.74 -24.83
C PRO A 144 9.15 2.24 -25.06
N ALA A 145 9.49 2.96 -24.00
CA ALA A 145 9.73 4.40 -23.97
C ALA A 145 11.23 4.74 -23.85
N SER A 146 12.08 3.74 -23.65
CA SER A 146 13.53 3.89 -23.46
C SER A 146 14.31 2.68 -23.99
N SER A 147 15.62 2.87 -24.15
CA SER A 147 16.57 1.75 -24.28
C SER A 147 16.79 1.08 -22.93
N LEU A 148 17.52 -0.05 -22.91
CA LEU A 148 17.90 -0.66 -21.63
C LEU A 148 18.97 0.20 -20.92
N GLU A 149 18.66 0.59 -19.70
CA GLU A 149 19.44 1.51 -18.88
C GLU A 149 20.00 0.81 -17.63
N VAL A 150 21.01 1.43 -17.01
CA VAL A 150 21.56 1.01 -15.71
C VAL A 150 21.31 2.11 -14.69
N VAL A 151 20.40 1.85 -13.76
CA VAL A 151 20.06 2.78 -12.66
C VAL A 151 20.37 2.10 -11.34
N ASN A 152 21.22 2.72 -10.51
CA ASN A 152 21.64 2.18 -9.21
C ASN A 152 22.14 0.72 -9.27
N GLY A 153 22.85 0.36 -10.34
CA GLY A 153 23.39 -0.99 -10.57
C GLY A 153 22.34 -2.03 -11.01
N ARG A 154 21.12 -1.61 -11.34
CA ARG A 154 20.05 -2.49 -11.86
C ARG A 154 19.79 -2.19 -13.33
N TYR A 155 19.49 -3.21 -14.11
CA TYR A 155 18.95 -3.02 -15.46
C TYR A 155 17.50 -2.58 -15.36
N VAL A 156 17.18 -1.52 -16.10
CA VAL A 156 15.88 -0.87 -16.08
C VAL A 156 15.46 -0.53 -17.49
N GLN A 157 14.18 -0.71 -17.80
CA GLN A 157 13.60 -0.22 -19.05
C GLN A 157 12.22 0.36 -18.77
N TYR A 158 12.01 1.58 -19.26
CA TYR A 158 10.73 2.26 -19.25
C TYR A 158 9.87 1.88 -20.46
N PHE A 159 8.58 1.75 -20.20
CA PHE A 159 7.48 1.60 -21.13
C PHE A 159 6.49 2.76 -20.91
N GLU A 160 5.46 2.90 -21.73
CA GLU A 160 4.49 4.00 -21.58
C GLU A 160 3.86 4.02 -20.17
N PHE A 161 3.39 2.88 -19.67
CA PHE A 161 2.64 2.78 -18.41
C PHE A 161 3.40 2.06 -17.29
N ALA A 162 4.62 1.58 -17.55
CA ALA A 162 5.36 0.75 -16.60
C ALA A 162 6.88 0.96 -16.68
N ARG A 163 7.59 0.50 -15.66
CA ARG A 163 9.05 0.38 -15.66
C ARG A 163 9.42 -0.98 -15.14
N MET A 164 10.19 -1.73 -15.92
CA MET A 164 10.70 -3.04 -15.53
C MET A 164 12.08 -2.89 -14.92
N GLU A 165 12.33 -3.66 -13.86
CA GLU A 165 13.62 -3.74 -13.20
C GLU A 165 14.08 -5.20 -13.11
N TRP A 166 15.38 -5.42 -13.30
CA TRP A 166 15.98 -6.73 -13.07
C TRP A 166 16.58 -6.86 -11.67
N TRP A 167 16.20 -7.93 -10.97
CA TRP A 167 16.56 -8.27 -9.60
C TRP A 167 17.19 -9.67 -9.58
N PRO A 168 18.50 -9.82 -9.87
CA PRO A 168 19.17 -11.12 -9.95
C PRO A 168 19.10 -11.94 -8.65
N GLU A 169 18.95 -11.26 -7.51
CA GLU A 169 18.79 -11.83 -6.17
C GLU A 169 17.46 -12.55 -5.95
N LYS A 170 16.45 -12.30 -6.81
CA LYS A 170 15.16 -12.98 -6.73
C LYS A 170 15.24 -14.40 -7.33
N PRO A 171 14.34 -15.32 -6.91
CA PRO A 171 14.23 -16.63 -7.52
C PRO A 171 14.06 -16.57 -9.04
N ALA A 172 14.52 -17.60 -9.75
CA ALA A 172 14.30 -17.71 -11.19
C ALA A 172 12.80 -17.58 -11.52
N GLY A 173 12.47 -16.83 -12.57
CA GLY A 173 11.10 -16.49 -12.95
C GLY A 173 10.49 -15.29 -12.21
N GLN A 174 11.11 -14.79 -11.13
CA GLN A 174 10.64 -13.61 -10.36
C GLN A 174 11.65 -12.45 -10.39
N ARG A 175 12.60 -12.50 -11.33
CA ARG A 175 13.70 -11.53 -11.42
C ARG A 175 13.32 -10.25 -12.15
N VAL A 176 12.19 -10.23 -12.85
CA VAL A 176 11.66 -9.01 -13.46
C VAL A 176 10.50 -8.54 -12.59
N ILE A 177 10.56 -7.29 -12.15
CA ILE A 177 9.48 -6.68 -11.37
C ILE A 177 9.07 -5.35 -12.01
N LEU A 178 7.85 -4.92 -11.70
CA LEU A 178 7.36 -3.60 -12.06
C LEU A 178 7.61 -2.62 -10.92
N SER A 179 8.20 -1.46 -11.23
CA SER A 179 8.44 -0.39 -10.27
C SER A 179 7.14 0.24 -9.77
N ASP A 180 7.20 0.81 -8.57
CA ASP A 180 6.09 1.57 -7.98
C ASP A 180 6.05 2.99 -8.56
N LEU A 181 5.77 3.11 -9.86
CA LEU A 181 5.78 4.40 -10.57
C LEU A 181 4.73 5.38 -10.05
N GLY A 182 3.57 4.91 -9.59
CA GLY A 182 2.54 5.75 -8.98
C GLY A 182 3.05 6.43 -7.72
N ARG A 183 3.76 5.67 -6.86
CA ARG A 183 4.43 6.21 -5.68
C ARG A 183 5.55 7.19 -6.03
N ILE A 184 6.39 6.85 -7.01
CA ILE A 184 7.50 7.71 -7.44
C ILE A 184 6.98 9.05 -7.98
N TYR A 185 5.98 9.01 -8.87
CA TYR A 185 5.38 10.23 -9.41
C TYR A 185 4.73 11.07 -8.31
N PHE A 186 3.97 10.44 -7.41
CA PHE A 186 3.33 11.14 -6.31
C PHE A 186 4.36 11.90 -5.47
N ASP A 187 5.45 11.22 -5.07
CA ASP A 187 6.50 11.83 -4.24
C ASP A 187 7.25 12.97 -4.95
N GLN A 188 7.45 12.88 -6.26
CA GLN A 188 8.18 13.88 -7.04
C GLN A 188 7.33 15.10 -7.43
N VAL A 189 6.05 14.89 -7.75
CA VAL A 189 5.22 15.90 -8.42
C VAL A 189 4.14 16.46 -7.49
N VAL A 190 3.44 15.61 -6.74
CA VAL A 190 2.37 16.04 -5.82
C VAL A 190 2.96 16.42 -4.46
N ALA A 191 3.80 15.54 -3.90
CA ALA A 191 4.59 15.74 -2.70
C ALA A 191 3.80 16.19 -1.45
N ASP A 192 2.52 15.81 -1.33
CA ASP A 192 1.69 16.09 -0.16
C ASP A 192 1.40 14.81 0.66
N PRO A 193 2.09 14.59 1.80
CA PRO A 193 1.86 13.43 2.64
C PRO A 193 0.45 13.33 3.25
N GLN A 194 -0.34 14.41 3.25
CA GLN A 194 -1.71 14.37 3.79
C GLN A 194 -2.62 13.50 2.93
N LEU A 195 -2.40 13.48 1.61
CA LEU A 195 -3.23 12.69 0.67
C LEU A 195 -2.92 11.18 0.76
N LEU A 196 -1.77 10.82 1.32
CA LEU A 196 -1.40 9.42 1.61
C LEU A 196 -2.03 8.90 2.92
N LYS A 197 -2.75 9.75 3.67
CA LYS A 197 -3.43 9.30 4.88
C LYS A 197 -4.64 8.46 4.50
N SER A 198 -4.66 7.22 4.98
CA SER A 198 -5.78 6.30 4.82
C SER A 198 -7.07 6.81 5.48
N SER A 199 -8.21 6.67 4.82
CA SER A 199 -9.55 6.93 5.38
C SER A 199 -10.27 5.62 5.70
N PRO A 200 -9.93 4.90 6.79
CA PRO A 200 -10.69 3.71 7.11
C PRO A 200 -12.15 4.06 7.42
N PRO A 201 -13.08 3.14 7.19
CA PRO A 201 -14.43 3.26 7.72
C PRO A 201 -14.40 3.48 9.23
N ALA A 202 -15.26 4.38 9.71
CA ALA A 202 -15.54 4.52 11.13
C ALA A 202 -16.16 3.20 11.63
N ASN A 203 -15.36 2.37 12.30
CA ASN A 203 -15.76 1.10 12.88
C ASN A 203 -16.40 0.10 11.88
N ILE A 204 -15.59 -0.64 11.12
CA ILE A 204 -16.06 -1.98 10.70
C ILE A 204 -16.12 -2.81 11.99
N ALA A 205 -17.34 -3.12 12.44
CA ALA A 205 -17.56 -4.19 13.39
C ALA A 205 -16.94 -5.48 12.82
N GLY A 206 -15.73 -5.81 13.24
CA GLY A 206 -14.97 -6.96 12.75
C GLY A 206 -13.49 -6.68 12.41
N ASN A 207 -13.10 -5.44 12.10
CA ASN A 207 -11.68 -5.12 11.93
C ASN A 207 -11.06 -4.82 13.28
N LEU A 208 -10.35 -5.82 13.81
CA LEU A 208 -9.50 -5.68 14.98
C LEU A 208 -8.41 -4.64 14.67
N LEU A 209 -8.58 -3.40 15.17
CA LEU A 209 -7.47 -2.45 15.23
C LEU A 209 -6.32 -3.13 15.97
N LYS A 210 -5.14 -3.18 15.35
CA LYS A 210 -3.96 -3.80 15.96
C LYS A 210 -3.12 -2.70 16.60
N PRO A 211 -3.26 -2.44 17.91
CA PRO A 211 -2.49 -1.41 18.57
C PRO A 211 -0.99 -1.75 18.51
N GLN A 212 -0.21 -0.83 17.96
CA GLN A 212 1.23 -0.78 18.07
C GLN A 212 1.59 0.21 19.18
N VAL A 213 2.28 -0.30 20.21
CA VAL A 213 2.66 0.48 21.39
C VAL A 213 4.16 0.71 21.38
N ARG A 214 4.57 1.97 21.48
CA ARG A 214 5.97 2.37 21.66
C ARG A 214 6.13 3.13 22.96
N VAL A 215 7.19 2.83 23.71
CA VAL A 215 7.44 3.40 25.03
C VAL A 215 8.78 4.12 25.00
N PHE A 216 8.80 5.37 25.45
CA PHE A 216 9.98 6.24 25.45
C PHE A 216 10.19 6.83 26.84
N ALA A 217 11.42 6.79 27.33
CA ALA A 217 11.83 7.53 28.51
C ALA A 217 12.32 8.92 28.10
N ARG A 218 11.99 9.95 28.89
CA ARG A 218 12.45 11.32 28.64
C ARG A 218 13.96 11.46 28.75
N ASN A 219 14.55 10.84 29.78
CA ASN A 219 15.98 10.89 30.04
C ASN A 219 16.58 9.48 29.87
N ALA A 220 17.62 9.35 29.04
CA ALA A 220 18.33 8.09 28.84
C ALA A 220 19.25 7.70 30.02
N LEU A 221 19.75 8.71 30.74
CA LEU A 221 20.51 8.57 31.98
C LEU A 221 19.80 9.41 33.05
N ILE A 222 19.60 8.85 34.22
CA ILE A 222 18.89 9.52 35.31
C ILE A 222 19.46 9.10 36.66
N GLY A 223 19.58 10.05 37.59
CA GLY A 223 20.07 9.80 38.94
C GLY A 223 19.00 9.21 39.85
N SER A 224 19.44 8.72 41.00
CA SER A 224 18.54 8.33 42.08
C SER A 224 17.84 9.57 42.66
N GLY A 225 16.54 9.46 42.94
CA GLY A 225 15.73 10.56 43.45
C GLY A 225 15.24 11.55 42.37
N ASP A 226 15.75 11.45 41.14
CA ASP A 226 15.29 12.28 40.03
C ASP A 226 13.93 11.81 39.51
N GLN A 227 13.19 12.73 38.88
CA GLN A 227 11.91 12.44 38.26
C GLN A 227 12.09 12.00 36.80
N GLN A 228 11.59 10.81 36.46
CA GLN A 228 11.51 10.33 35.08
C GLN A 228 10.10 10.56 34.52
N VAL A 229 10.02 10.82 33.21
CA VAL A 229 8.75 10.81 32.47
C VAL A 229 8.81 9.71 31.42
N ILE A 230 7.75 8.91 31.35
CA ILE A 230 7.57 7.89 30.32
C ILE A 230 6.44 8.32 29.41
N TYR A 231 6.70 8.31 28.11
CA TYR A 231 5.73 8.52 27.05
C TYR A 231 5.36 7.18 26.44
N VAL A 232 4.07 6.91 26.33
CA VAL A 232 3.52 5.77 25.62
C VAL A 232 2.77 6.29 24.41
N VAL A 233 3.20 5.88 23.22
CA VAL A 233 2.55 6.21 21.95
C VAL A 233 1.79 4.97 21.49
N VAL A 234 0.49 5.10 21.34
CA VAL A 234 -0.41 4.05 20.85
C VAL A 234 -0.93 4.46 19.47
N GLN A 235 -0.54 3.68 18.47
CA GLN A 235 -0.99 3.84 17.10
C GLN A 235 -1.65 2.56 16.61
N ASP A 236 -2.50 2.65 15.60
CA ASP A 236 -2.96 1.46 14.90
C ASP A 236 -1.94 0.96 13.86
N GLN A 237 -2.27 -0.10 13.13
CA GLN A 237 -1.41 -0.66 12.08
C GLN A 237 -1.09 0.30 10.92
N TYR A 238 -1.79 1.45 10.84
CA TYR A 238 -1.60 2.49 9.83
C TYR A 238 -0.91 3.74 10.41
N PHE A 239 -0.27 3.63 11.59
CA PHE A 239 0.37 4.72 12.31
C PHE A 239 -0.55 5.87 12.72
N ARG A 240 -1.87 5.65 12.77
CA ARG A 240 -2.81 6.67 13.22
C ARG A 240 -2.94 6.62 14.74
N ALA A 241 -3.01 7.80 15.35
CA ALA A 241 -3.18 7.97 16.78
C ALA A 241 -4.44 7.26 17.27
N MET A 242 -4.30 6.33 18.23
CA MET A 242 -5.45 5.73 18.89
C MET A 242 -5.81 6.57 20.12
N THR A 243 -6.76 7.49 19.98
CA THR A 243 -7.26 8.32 21.09
C THR A 243 -8.09 7.49 22.08
N LYS A 244 -8.15 7.92 23.35
CA LYS A 244 -8.91 7.28 24.43
C LYS A 244 -8.55 5.81 24.70
N SER A 245 -7.34 5.40 24.34
CA SER A 245 -6.84 4.06 24.62
C SER A 245 -6.43 3.94 26.09
N GLN A 246 -6.86 2.87 26.75
CA GLN A 246 -6.41 2.57 28.10
C GLN A 246 -4.99 1.99 28.06
N VAL A 247 -4.09 2.58 28.84
CA VAL A 247 -2.68 2.20 28.87
C VAL A 247 -2.26 1.77 30.26
N GLY A 248 -1.52 0.66 30.33
CA GLY A 248 -0.83 0.20 31.52
C GLY A 248 0.66 0.05 31.25
N VAL A 249 1.51 0.50 32.16
CA VAL A 249 2.96 0.35 32.10
C VAL A 249 3.42 -0.46 33.30
N THR A 250 4.24 -1.49 33.07
CA THR A 250 4.94 -2.20 34.15
C THR A 250 6.40 -1.76 34.14
N LEU A 251 6.85 -1.11 35.20
CA LEU A 251 8.27 -0.88 35.46
C LEU A 251 8.87 -2.15 36.06
N LYS A 252 10.04 -2.55 35.56
CA LYS A 252 10.85 -3.64 36.12
C LYS A 252 12.17 -3.06 36.58
N TYR A 253 12.49 -3.25 37.85
CA TYR A 253 13.68 -2.69 38.47
C TYR A 253 14.83 -3.71 38.52
N PRO A 254 16.08 -3.26 38.73
CA PRO A 254 17.26 -4.15 38.75
C PRO A 254 17.27 -5.18 39.88
N ASP A 255 16.46 -5.00 40.91
CA ASP A 255 16.24 -5.94 42.02
C ASP A 255 15.12 -6.95 41.73
N GLU A 256 14.65 -7.01 40.48
CA GLU A 256 13.56 -7.85 39.98
C GLU A 256 12.17 -7.46 40.50
N THR A 257 12.06 -6.40 41.30
CA THR A 257 10.76 -5.86 41.70
C THR A 257 10.05 -5.25 40.49
N GLN A 258 8.72 -5.29 40.52
CA GLN A 258 7.87 -4.78 39.44
C GLN A 258 6.79 -3.89 40.01
N GLU A 259 6.47 -2.83 39.27
CA GLU A 259 5.43 -1.89 39.65
C GLU A 259 4.56 -1.55 38.45
N PHE A 260 3.25 -1.64 38.61
CA PHE A 260 2.28 -1.39 37.56
C PHE A 260 1.63 -0.01 37.73
N TYR A 261 1.66 0.77 36.65
CA TYR A 261 1.06 2.08 36.55
C TYR A 261 -0.08 2.04 35.52
N ARG A 262 -1.27 2.47 35.94
CA ARG A 262 -2.36 2.78 35.01
C ARG A 262 -2.23 4.24 34.60
N LEU A 263 -2.05 4.46 33.31
CA LEU A 263 -1.88 5.79 32.75
C LEU A 263 -3.26 6.42 32.43
N PRO A 264 -3.32 7.75 32.28
CA PRO A 264 -4.46 8.40 31.63
C PRO A 264 -4.71 7.80 30.25
N GLU A 265 -5.94 7.93 29.75
CA GLU A 265 -6.22 7.55 28.38
C GLU A 265 -5.38 8.39 27.40
N THR A 266 -5.04 7.83 26.25
CA THR A 266 -4.27 8.55 25.23
C THR A 266 -5.01 9.77 24.69
N ASN A 267 -4.27 10.85 24.43
CA ASN A 267 -4.81 12.08 23.86
C ASN A 267 -5.09 11.93 22.34
N GLU A 268 -5.44 13.04 21.68
CA GLU A 268 -5.70 13.09 20.22
C GLU A 268 -4.50 12.67 19.35
N PHE A 269 -3.28 12.72 19.89
CA PHE A 269 -2.05 12.26 19.24
C PHE A 269 -1.72 10.79 19.57
N GLY A 270 -2.59 10.09 20.30
CA GLY A 270 -2.34 8.70 20.70
C GLY A 270 -1.30 8.58 21.81
N ILE A 271 -0.99 9.68 22.50
CA ILE A 271 0.06 9.75 23.52
C ILE A 271 -0.58 9.71 24.91
N SER A 272 -0.05 8.84 25.77
CA SER A 272 -0.26 8.92 27.21
C SER A 272 1.10 9.00 27.91
N GLN A 273 1.13 9.56 29.12
CA GLN A 273 2.37 9.70 29.87
C GLN A 273 2.15 9.54 31.36
N PHE A 274 3.19 9.14 32.07
CA PHE A 274 3.26 9.25 33.52
C PHE A 274 4.65 9.65 33.98
N SER A 275 4.75 10.06 35.23
CA SER A 275 6.01 10.38 35.87
C SER A 275 6.17 9.56 37.14
N PHE A 276 7.40 9.16 37.44
CA PHE A 276 7.75 8.47 38.67
C PHE A 276 9.11 8.97 39.17
N THR A 277 9.37 8.79 40.46
CA THR A 277 10.67 9.11 41.07
C THR A 277 11.55 7.87 41.05
N VAL A 278 12.79 8.02 40.57
CA VAL A 278 13.74 6.90 40.50
C VAL A 278 14.12 6.47 41.91
N PRO A 279 13.88 5.19 42.30
CA PRO A 279 14.21 4.71 43.63
C PRO A 279 15.72 4.69 43.89
N GLU A 280 16.10 4.78 45.17
CA GLU A 280 17.48 4.57 45.60
C GLU A 280 17.89 3.11 45.46
N TYR A 281 18.77 2.85 44.50
CA TYR A 281 19.42 1.55 44.35
C TYR A 281 20.89 1.64 44.72
N LYS A 282 21.37 0.68 45.51
CA LYS A 282 22.81 0.49 45.68
C LYS A 282 23.42 0.20 44.31
N VAL A 283 24.36 1.04 43.89
CA VAL A 283 25.14 0.82 42.67
C VAL A 283 25.74 -0.58 42.72
N LYS A 284 25.28 -1.47 41.86
CA LYS A 284 26.01 -2.71 41.57
C LYS A 284 27.14 -2.30 40.64
N SER A 285 28.36 -2.25 41.17
CA SER A 285 29.56 -2.26 40.32
C SER A 285 29.49 -3.51 39.46
N VAL A 286 29.48 -3.32 38.14
CA VAL A 286 29.67 -4.40 37.16
C VAL A 286 31.13 -4.83 37.18
#